data_AF-A0AAJ5WWD8-F1
#
_entry.id   AF-A0AAJ5WWD8-F1
#
_cell.length_a   1.000
_cell.length_b   1.000
_cell.length_c   1.000
_cell.angle_alpha   90.00
_cell.angle_beta   90.00
_cell.angle_gamma   90.00
#
_symmetry.space_group_name_H-M   'P 1'
#
loop_
_entity.id
_entity.type
_entity.pdbx_description
1 polymer ?
#
loop_
_entity_poly.entity_id
_entity_poly.type
_entity_poly.pdbx_seq_one_letter_code
_entity_poly.pdbx_strand_id
1 'polypeptide(L)'
;MPQIRMGSVIVLVGLLGLAGCDRQPGQTPTAGSPVTSQAPAPKPSNGPAHDQAANTSPQSLTQSCYLAVDGQVRVQGPCLVFPFGDGGYTLNAWSNGKPAQSHFAVVTTNGDGTATATWNADPDDTRAGDPLGTVKFANGCWTNDRVRICAARL
;
A
#
# COMPACT_ATOMS: atom_id res chain seq x y z
N MET A 1 32.90 26.70 -35.30
CA MET A 1 32.34 28.08 -35.35
C MET A 1 30.86 28.01 -34.99
N PRO A 2 30.32 28.98 -34.22
CA PRO A 2 29.27 28.77 -33.21
C PRO A 2 27.95 29.49 -33.52
N GLN A 3 26.86 29.14 -32.81
CA GLN A 3 25.74 29.99 -32.33
C GLN A 3 24.96 29.12 -31.31
N ILE A 4 24.90 29.32 -29.98
CA ILE A 4 24.57 30.45 -29.10
C ILE A 4 23.14 31.01 -29.29
N ARG A 5 22.26 30.67 -28.33
CA ARG A 5 21.15 31.47 -27.75
C ARG A 5 20.98 30.92 -26.33
N MET A 6 21.22 31.58 -25.19
CA MET A 6 21.18 32.97 -24.70
C MET A 6 19.76 33.57 -24.59
N GLY A 7 19.34 33.80 -23.33
CA GLY A 7 18.15 34.54 -22.89
C GLY A 7 17.15 33.66 -22.12
N SER A 8 16.74 33.94 -20.88
CA SER A 8 16.82 35.17 -20.10
C SER A 8 16.62 34.88 -18.61
N VAL A 9 17.42 35.54 -17.77
CA VAL A 9 17.26 35.67 -16.31
C VAL A 9 16.35 36.86 -16.05
N ILE A 10 15.37 36.74 -15.14
CA ILE A 10 14.74 37.89 -14.49
C ILE A 10 14.74 37.63 -12.98
N VAL A 11 15.46 38.50 -12.27
CA VAL A 11 15.50 38.65 -10.81
C VAL A 11 14.88 40.02 -10.49
N LEU A 12 13.93 40.05 -9.55
CA LEU A 12 13.49 41.21 -8.75
C LEU A 12 12.62 40.59 -7.63
N VAL A 13 13.04 40.41 -6.38
CA VAL A 13 13.40 41.37 -5.31
C VAL A 13 12.42 42.54 -5.19
N GLY A 14 11.55 42.45 -4.18
CA GLY A 14 10.70 43.52 -3.69
C GLY A 14 10.31 43.25 -2.23
N LEU A 15 10.82 44.07 -1.32
CA LEU A 15 10.71 44.01 0.13
C LEU A 15 9.65 45.00 0.67
N LEU A 16 9.16 44.70 1.89
CA LEU A 16 8.81 45.60 3.01
C LEU A 16 7.37 46.15 3.21
N GLY A 17 6.87 45.91 4.44
CA GLY A 17 6.00 46.81 5.23
C GLY A 17 4.58 46.28 5.55
N LEU A 18 3.98 46.35 6.74
CA LEU A 18 4.34 46.37 8.18
C LEU A 18 2.98 46.34 8.95
N ALA A 19 2.99 45.81 10.18
CA ALA A 19 2.10 46.12 11.31
C ALA A 19 0.62 45.66 11.31
N GLY A 20 0.32 44.74 12.23
CA GLY A 20 -1.02 44.42 12.74
C GLY A 20 -0.92 43.43 13.89
N CYS A 21 -0.68 43.92 15.10
CA CYS A 21 -0.61 43.13 16.33
C CYS A 21 -2.02 42.75 16.79
N ASP A 22 -2.32 41.45 16.93
CA ASP A 22 -3.37 41.04 17.86
C ASP A 22 -2.91 39.88 18.74
N ARG A 23 -3.21 40.01 20.03
CA ARG A 23 -2.59 39.33 21.16
C ARG A 23 -3.39 38.08 21.49
N GLN A 24 -2.80 36.90 21.33
CA GLN A 24 -3.30 35.69 21.99
C GLN A 24 -2.49 35.45 23.28
N PRO A 25 -3.11 35.46 24.47
CA PRO A 25 -2.40 35.25 25.72
C PRO A 25 -2.03 33.78 25.93
N GLY A 26 -0.73 33.56 26.15
CA GLY A 26 -0.21 32.75 27.24
C GLY A 26 -0.42 31.24 27.16
N GLN A 27 0.66 30.53 26.83
CA GLN A 27 1.23 29.50 27.71
C GLN A 27 2.61 29.04 27.21
N THR A 28 3.62 29.32 28.03
CA THR A 28 5.02 28.85 27.96
C THR A 28 5.40 28.40 29.38
N PRO A 29 6.49 27.66 29.59
CA PRO A 29 6.66 26.25 29.23
C PRO A 29 7.16 25.41 30.44
N THR A 30 7.08 24.09 30.30
CA THR A 30 7.94 23.05 30.88
C THR A 30 8.51 23.22 32.31
N ALA A 31 8.02 22.42 33.25
CA ALA A 31 8.80 21.89 34.37
C ALA A 31 8.27 20.49 34.72
N GLY A 32 9.19 19.53 34.88
CA GLY A 32 8.90 18.10 34.86
C GLY A 32 8.18 17.53 36.09
N SER A 33 7.71 16.30 35.91
CA SER A 33 7.84 15.19 36.87
C SER A 33 7.48 13.88 36.16
N PRO A 34 8.17 12.78 36.47
CA PRO A 34 7.81 11.46 35.97
C PRO A 34 6.61 10.98 36.79
N VAL A 35 5.49 10.68 36.13
CA VAL A 35 4.38 9.98 36.79
C VAL A 35 4.34 8.56 36.25
N THR A 36 4.87 7.68 37.07
CA THR A 36 4.88 6.23 36.93
C THR A 36 3.46 5.70 36.83
N SER A 37 2.94 5.48 35.62
CA SER A 37 1.75 4.64 35.43
C SER A 37 2.20 3.18 35.36
N GLN A 38 2.53 2.61 36.53
CA GLN A 38 2.50 1.16 36.69
C GLN A 38 1.05 0.70 36.62
N ALA A 39 0.64 0.21 35.45
CA ALA A 39 -0.49 -0.70 35.37
C ALA A 39 -0.12 -1.98 36.15
N PRO A 40 -1.01 -2.56 36.97
CA PRO A 40 -0.69 -3.77 37.73
C PRO A 40 -0.27 -4.88 36.78
N ALA A 41 0.85 -5.53 37.08
CA ALA A 41 1.28 -6.75 36.41
C ALA A 41 0.13 -7.77 36.40
N PRO A 42 -0.17 -8.42 35.26
CA PRO A 42 -1.05 -9.58 35.30
C PRO A 42 -0.36 -10.66 36.14
N LYS A 43 -1.01 -11.02 37.24
CA LYS A 43 -0.64 -12.15 38.10
C LYS A 43 -0.46 -13.42 37.24
N PRO A 44 0.60 -14.23 37.43
CA PRO A 44 0.70 -15.52 36.78
C PRO A 44 -0.33 -16.46 37.44
N SER A 45 -1.46 -16.66 36.77
CA SER A 45 -2.42 -17.69 37.15
C SER A 45 -1.99 -18.98 36.48
N ASN A 46 -1.36 -19.88 37.25
CA ASN A 46 -1.18 -21.28 36.90
C ASN A 46 -2.56 -21.95 36.82
N GLY A 47 -3.13 -22.00 35.61
CA GLY A 47 -4.26 -22.84 35.24
C GLY A 47 -3.85 -23.71 34.05
N PRO A 48 -4.45 -24.91 33.88
CA PRO A 48 -4.06 -25.82 32.81
C PRO A 48 -4.26 -25.14 31.45
N ALA A 49 -3.29 -25.32 30.57
CA ALA A 49 -3.25 -24.74 29.23
C ALA A 49 -4.59 -24.97 28.52
N HIS A 50 -5.37 -23.89 28.35
CA HIS A 50 -6.47 -23.89 27.41
C HIS A 50 -5.85 -23.81 26.02
N ASP A 51 -6.17 -24.83 25.22
CA ASP A 51 -5.75 -24.99 23.84
C ASP A 51 -5.90 -23.68 23.05
N GLN A 52 -4.85 -23.36 22.31
CA GLN A 52 -4.74 -22.19 21.47
C GLN A 52 -5.85 -22.18 20.42
N ALA A 53 -6.87 -21.35 20.61
CA ALA A 53 -7.68 -20.88 19.50
C ALA A 53 -6.79 -19.97 18.64
N ALA A 54 -6.24 -20.54 17.57
CA ALA A 54 -5.40 -19.83 16.62
C ALA A 54 -6.19 -18.68 15.97
N ASN A 55 -5.92 -17.45 16.40
CA ASN A 55 -6.23 -16.23 15.65
C ASN A 55 -5.46 -16.28 14.32
N THR A 56 -6.02 -16.95 13.32
CA THR A 56 -5.38 -17.11 12.01
C THR A 56 -5.76 -15.93 11.14
N SER A 57 -5.13 -14.77 11.36
CA SER A 57 -5.12 -13.72 10.34
C SER A 57 -4.48 -14.32 9.08
N PRO A 58 -5.06 -14.15 7.87
CA PRO A 58 -4.48 -14.71 6.66
C PRO A 58 -3.06 -14.17 6.48
N GLN A 59 -2.08 -15.07 6.51
CA GLN A 59 -0.69 -14.71 6.27
C GLN A 59 -0.47 -14.56 4.76
N SER A 60 0.43 -13.66 4.38
CA SER A 60 0.89 -13.57 3.01
C SER A 60 1.73 -14.80 2.64
N LEU A 61 1.61 -15.24 1.39
CA LEU A 61 2.30 -16.40 0.84
C LEU A 61 3.23 -15.98 -0.29
N THR A 62 4.46 -16.50 -0.31
CA THR A 62 5.33 -16.31 -1.48
C THR A 62 4.87 -17.18 -2.64
N GLN A 63 4.62 -16.57 -3.79
CA GLN A 63 4.11 -17.21 -5.00
C GLN A 63 4.86 -16.74 -6.25
N SER A 64 4.70 -17.47 -7.36
CA SER A 64 5.12 -17.03 -8.69
C SER A 64 4.01 -16.15 -9.27
N CYS A 65 4.32 -14.87 -9.43
CA CYS A 65 3.34 -13.85 -9.78
C CYS A 65 3.55 -13.35 -11.20
N TYR A 66 2.43 -13.02 -11.84
CA TYR A 66 2.41 -12.36 -13.14
C TYR A 66 1.27 -11.34 -13.18
N LEU A 67 1.59 -10.09 -13.52
CA LEU A 67 0.62 -9.03 -13.80
C LEU A 67 0.98 -8.41 -15.14
N ALA A 68 0.11 -8.57 -16.13
CA ALA A 68 0.17 -7.80 -17.36
C ALA A 68 -1.10 -6.98 -17.51
N VAL A 69 -0.94 -5.68 -17.78
CA VAL A 69 -2.03 -4.73 -18.00
C VAL A 69 -1.78 -4.04 -19.33
N ASP A 70 -2.79 -4.04 -20.20
CA ASP A 70 -2.76 -3.40 -21.53
C ASP A 70 -1.51 -3.81 -22.34
N GLY A 71 -1.19 -5.11 -22.28
CA GLY A 71 -0.06 -5.73 -22.99
C GLY A 71 1.32 -5.53 -22.34
N GLN A 72 1.43 -4.79 -21.24
CA GLN A 72 2.70 -4.54 -20.56
C GLN A 72 2.82 -5.35 -19.27
N VAL A 73 3.94 -6.06 -19.12
CA VAL A 73 4.26 -6.81 -17.88
C VAL A 73 4.69 -5.81 -16.80
N ARG A 74 3.95 -5.81 -15.69
CA ARG A 74 4.14 -4.92 -14.54
C ARG A 74 4.74 -5.63 -13.33
N VAL A 75 4.45 -6.92 -13.19
CA VAL A 75 5.02 -7.80 -12.15
C VAL A 75 5.34 -9.14 -12.77
N GLN A 76 6.53 -9.66 -12.49
CA GLN A 76 6.94 -11.00 -12.89
C GLN A 76 7.92 -11.59 -11.86
N GLY A 77 7.68 -12.82 -11.46
CA GLY A 77 8.56 -13.57 -10.55
C GLY A 77 8.01 -13.70 -9.13
N PRO A 78 8.87 -14.03 -8.16
CA PRO A 78 8.45 -14.23 -6.78
C PRO A 78 7.81 -12.97 -6.20
N CYS A 79 6.62 -13.10 -5.61
CA CYS A 79 5.96 -12.03 -4.89
C CYS A 79 5.18 -12.55 -3.68
N LEU A 80 4.86 -11.68 -2.72
CA LEU A 80 3.93 -12.02 -1.66
C LEU A 80 2.50 -11.83 -2.16
N VAL A 81 1.64 -12.77 -1.83
CA VAL A 81 0.21 -12.73 -2.12
C VAL A 81 -0.54 -12.76 -0.80
N PHE A 82 -1.40 -11.78 -0.57
CA PHE A 82 -2.25 -11.72 0.61
C PHE A 82 -3.65 -12.22 0.24
N PRO A 83 -4.04 -13.44 0.65
CA PRO A 83 -5.36 -13.97 0.34
C PRO A 83 -6.44 -13.33 1.21
N PHE A 84 -7.61 -13.08 0.63
CA PHE A 84 -8.80 -12.65 1.37
C PHE A 84 -9.72 -13.81 1.76
N GLY A 85 -9.53 -14.98 1.13
CA GLY A 85 -10.52 -16.06 1.11
C GLY A 85 -11.20 -16.15 -0.26
N ASP A 86 -11.84 -17.28 -0.54
CA ASP A 86 -12.68 -17.50 -1.74
C ASP A 86 -12.02 -17.20 -3.09
N GLY A 87 -10.69 -17.28 -3.17
CA GLY A 87 -9.90 -17.03 -4.37
C GLY A 87 -9.58 -15.56 -4.66
N GLY A 88 -10.05 -14.62 -3.82
CA GLY A 88 -9.66 -13.21 -3.85
C GLY A 88 -8.32 -12.97 -3.14
N TYR A 89 -7.56 -11.99 -3.62
CA TYR A 89 -6.22 -11.68 -3.09
C TYR A 89 -5.70 -10.30 -3.50
N THR A 90 -4.72 -9.80 -2.75
CA THR A 90 -3.76 -8.80 -3.22
C THR A 90 -2.51 -9.51 -3.74
N LEU A 91 -2.12 -9.27 -4.99
CA LEU A 91 -0.87 -9.73 -5.60
C LEU A 91 0.22 -8.68 -5.43
N ASN A 92 1.45 -9.14 -5.21
CA ASN A 92 2.63 -8.30 -4.95
C ASN A 92 2.43 -7.43 -3.71
N ALA A 93 2.00 -8.05 -2.61
CA ALA A 93 1.95 -7.42 -1.30
C ALA A 93 3.36 -7.26 -0.71
N TRP A 94 3.47 -6.46 0.35
CA TRP A 94 4.74 -6.23 1.06
C TRP A 94 4.51 -6.08 2.56
N SER A 95 5.37 -6.72 3.36
CA SER A 95 5.29 -6.63 4.83
C SER A 95 5.91 -5.35 5.39
N ASN A 96 6.78 -4.69 4.62
CA ASN A 96 7.58 -3.53 5.05
C ASN A 96 7.34 -2.32 4.13
N GLY A 97 6.08 -2.03 3.82
CA GLY A 97 5.71 -0.97 2.90
C GLY A 97 5.98 -1.31 1.43
N LYS A 98 5.29 -0.59 0.54
CA LYS A 98 5.40 -0.76 -0.90
C LYS A 98 6.72 -0.15 -1.41
N PRO A 99 7.56 -0.88 -2.15
CA PRO A 99 8.74 -0.31 -2.78
C PRO A 99 8.35 0.77 -3.79
N ALA A 100 9.26 1.73 -4.00
CA ALA A 100 9.08 2.75 -5.03
C ALA A 100 8.91 2.11 -6.40
N GLN A 101 8.16 2.77 -7.28
CA GLN A 101 8.01 2.36 -8.68
C GLN A 101 7.55 0.88 -8.85
N SER A 102 6.64 0.41 -7.99
CA SER A 102 6.16 -0.98 -8.00
C SER A 102 4.66 -1.05 -8.27
N HIS A 103 4.23 -2.12 -8.97
CA HIS A 103 2.81 -2.37 -9.23
C HIS A 103 2.26 -3.53 -8.39
N PHE A 104 0.98 -3.46 -8.05
CA PHE A 104 0.21 -4.49 -7.37
C PHE A 104 -1.23 -4.48 -7.87
N ALA A 105 -1.92 -5.58 -7.67
CA ALA A 105 -3.32 -5.71 -8.08
C ALA A 105 -4.14 -6.35 -6.95
N VAL A 106 -5.41 -5.97 -6.89
CA VAL A 106 -6.40 -6.54 -5.97
C VAL A 106 -7.44 -7.26 -6.81
N VAL A 107 -7.74 -8.49 -6.43
CA VAL A 107 -8.82 -9.30 -7.02
C VAL A 107 -9.83 -9.61 -5.93
N THR A 108 -11.08 -9.21 -6.15
CA THR A 108 -12.21 -9.48 -5.26
C THR A 108 -13.19 -10.39 -5.99
N THR A 109 -13.37 -11.62 -5.51
CA THR A 109 -14.28 -12.59 -6.13
C THR A 109 -15.73 -12.21 -5.88
N ASN A 110 -16.58 -12.41 -6.90
CA ASN A 110 -17.99 -12.04 -6.88
C ASN A 110 -18.92 -13.21 -6.49
N GLY A 111 -18.38 -14.42 -6.30
CA GLY A 111 -19.14 -15.62 -5.94
C GLY A 111 -19.82 -16.36 -7.11
N ASP A 112 -19.80 -15.79 -8.31
CA ASP A 112 -20.41 -16.34 -9.54
C ASP A 112 -19.36 -16.91 -10.53
N GLY A 113 -18.14 -17.15 -10.06
CA GLY A 113 -16.99 -17.53 -10.90
C GLY A 113 -16.31 -16.36 -11.59
N THR A 114 -16.74 -15.12 -11.34
CA THR A 114 -16.05 -13.89 -11.76
C THR A 114 -15.40 -13.17 -10.58
N ALA A 115 -14.56 -12.18 -10.89
CA ALA A 115 -14.02 -11.26 -9.90
C ALA A 115 -13.97 -9.83 -10.46
N THR A 116 -13.95 -8.86 -9.56
CA THR A 116 -13.63 -7.46 -9.86
C THR A 116 -12.15 -7.23 -9.57
N ALA A 117 -11.43 -6.64 -10.52
CA ALA A 117 -10.00 -6.36 -10.37
C ALA A 117 -9.69 -4.86 -10.40
N THR A 118 -8.77 -4.45 -9.53
CA THR A 118 -8.19 -3.09 -9.51
C THR A 118 -6.67 -3.15 -9.36
N TRP A 119 -5.98 -2.06 -9.68
CA TRP A 119 -4.53 -1.93 -9.58
C TRP A 119 -4.10 -0.48 -9.34
N ASN A 120 -2.82 -0.25 -9.13
CA ASN A 120 -2.25 1.10 -8.93
C ASN A 120 -1.64 1.59 -10.26
N ALA A 121 -2.43 2.14 -11.18
CA ALA A 121 -1.95 2.44 -12.53
C ALA A 121 -0.66 3.29 -12.54
N ASP A 122 -0.53 4.18 -11.56
CA ASP A 122 0.74 4.83 -11.21
C ASP A 122 1.57 3.92 -10.26
N PRO A 123 2.83 3.58 -10.62
CA PRO A 123 3.67 2.74 -9.78
C PRO A 123 4.13 3.41 -8.47
N ASP A 124 3.85 4.70 -8.24
CA ASP A 124 4.04 5.37 -6.95
C ASP A 124 2.77 5.41 -6.08
N ASP A 125 1.61 5.03 -6.63
CA ASP A 125 0.37 4.99 -5.86
C ASP A 125 0.42 3.96 -4.74
N THR A 126 -0.19 4.32 -3.61
CA THR A 126 -0.27 3.48 -2.40
C THR A 126 -1.55 2.65 -2.34
N ARG A 127 -2.46 2.80 -3.31
CA ARG A 127 -3.75 2.10 -3.39
C ARG A 127 -4.00 1.56 -4.79
N ALA A 128 -4.70 0.43 -4.86
CA ALA A 128 -5.17 -0.14 -6.12
C ALA A 128 -6.56 0.43 -6.46
N GLY A 129 -6.60 1.70 -6.89
CA GLY A 129 -7.85 2.40 -7.18
C GLY A 129 -8.34 2.26 -8.63
N ASP A 130 -7.45 1.96 -9.57
CA ASP A 130 -7.76 1.96 -10.99
C ASP A 130 -8.48 0.68 -11.40
N PRO A 131 -9.63 0.78 -12.12
CA PRO A 131 -10.39 -0.40 -12.51
C PRO A 131 -9.73 -1.14 -13.68
N LEU A 132 -9.59 -2.46 -13.50
CA LEU A 132 -9.27 -3.42 -14.57
C LEU A 132 -10.54 -4.08 -15.12
N GLY A 133 -11.67 -3.90 -14.43
CA GLY A 133 -12.97 -4.44 -14.80
C GLY A 133 -13.21 -5.85 -14.25
N THR A 134 -14.26 -6.49 -14.77
CA THR A 134 -14.58 -7.88 -14.43
C THR A 134 -13.60 -8.82 -15.12
N VAL A 135 -13.15 -9.83 -14.39
CA VAL A 135 -12.22 -10.88 -14.85
C VAL A 135 -12.83 -12.25 -14.59
N LYS A 136 -12.42 -13.23 -15.37
CA LYS A 136 -12.78 -14.65 -15.20
C LYS A 136 -11.55 -15.47 -14.89
N PHE A 137 -11.72 -16.51 -14.08
CA PHE A 137 -10.62 -17.42 -13.78
C PHE A 137 -10.45 -18.41 -14.94
N ALA A 138 -9.27 -18.40 -15.57
CA ALA A 138 -8.92 -19.30 -16.65
C ALA A 138 -7.42 -19.62 -16.59
N ASN A 139 -7.07 -20.90 -16.74
CA ASN A 139 -5.68 -21.37 -16.80
C ASN A 139 -4.80 -20.87 -15.63
N GLY A 140 -5.35 -20.85 -14.42
CA GLY A 140 -4.65 -20.42 -13.20
C GLY A 140 -4.51 -18.90 -13.03
N CYS A 141 -5.18 -18.11 -13.86
CA CYS A 141 -5.11 -16.65 -13.83
C CYS A 141 -6.51 -16.02 -13.88
N TRP A 142 -6.66 -14.85 -13.28
CA TRP A 142 -7.80 -13.97 -13.54
C TRP A 142 -7.51 -13.15 -14.80
N THR A 143 -8.41 -13.22 -15.78
CA THR A 143 -8.17 -12.62 -17.11
C THR A 143 -9.39 -11.90 -17.67
N ASN A 144 -9.13 -10.85 -18.45
CA ASN A 144 -10.01 -10.29 -19.47
C ASN A 144 -9.14 -9.75 -20.64
N ASP A 145 -9.73 -8.99 -21.57
CA ASP A 145 -9.01 -8.47 -22.75
C ASP A 145 -7.85 -7.53 -22.39
N ARG A 146 -7.89 -6.89 -21.23
CA ARG A 146 -6.89 -5.91 -20.78
C ARG A 146 -5.87 -6.50 -19.82
N VAL A 147 -6.27 -7.46 -19.00
CA VAL A 147 -5.45 -7.91 -17.86
C VAL A 147 -5.29 -9.41 -17.79
N ARG A 148 -4.10 -9.82 -17.35
CA ARG A 148 -3.81 -11.16 -16.85
C ARG A 148 -3.14 -11.08 -15.49
N ILE A 149 -3.76 -11.67 -14.48
CA ILE A 149 -3.32 -11.68 -13.09
C ILE A 149 -3.15 -13.14 -12.63
N CYS A 150 -1.93 -13.57 -12.36
CA CYS A 150 -1.63 -14.95 -11.97
C CYS A 150 -0.89 -14.97 -10.64
N ALA A 151 -1.25 -15.94 -9.80
CA ALA A 151 -0.59 -16.21 -8.53
C ALA A 151 -0.48 -17.75 -8.39
N ALA A 152 0.63 -18.30 -8.85
CA ALA A 152 0.88 -19.73 -8.83
C ALA A 152 1.75 -20.10 -7.63
N ARG A 153 1.53 -21.29 -7.06
CA ARG A 153 2.46 -21.83 -6.07
C ARG A 153 3.86 -21.95 -6.70
N LEU A 154 4.89 -21.53 -5.98
CA LEU A 154 6.30 -21.74 -6.35
C LEU A 154 6.66 -23.23 -6.32
#